data_AF-A0A0K8RFW0-F1
#
_entry.id   AF-A0A0K8RFW0-F1
#
_cell.length_a   1.000
_cell.length_b   1.000
_cell.length_c   1.000
_cell.angle_alpha   90.00
_cell.angle_beta   90.00
_cell.angle_gamma   90.00
#
_symmetry.space_group_name_H-M   'P 1'
#
loop_
_entity.id
_entity.type
_entity.pdbx_description
1 polymer ?
#
loop_
_entity_poly.entity_id
_entity_poly.type
_entity_poly.pdbx_seq_one_letter_code
_entity_poly.pdbx_strand_id
1 'polypeptide(L)'
;MRSFISSLLCASLYFLVLQGKISDASKKVRNGTCNFPDQPVVTIGYLLYNFGFTTEGKPDADFEEWLEIIRKRAKSRLQYHFISIKLENTNVTQLHKNMSSKLSDWTSGDPTINPYDVLAHIRKDLMGKDNPDIVCLVTKVPLTGYTYGFGSYEPLCGNAVPMFLTYNKTNVNDTGDHFGQLIVNSMNIFNFHTWWKLPEEKKNQYFYNCTVQRFKREWF
;
A
#
# COMPACT_ATOMS: atom_id res chain seq x y z
N MET A 1 40.01 21.54 -32.71
CA MET A 1 39.58 21.51 -31.29
C MET A 1 38.09 21.82 -31.22
N ARG A 2 37.26 20.80 -30.98
CA ARG A 2 35.83 20.94 -30.66
C ARG A 2 35.54 19.90 -29.58
N SER A 3 35.47 20.35 -28.33
CA SER A 3 34.86 19.55 -27.26
C SER A 3 33.46 20.09 -27.03
N PHE A 4 32.48 19.20 -27.20
CA PHE A 4 31.08 19.45 -26.99
C PHE A 4 30.79 19.61 -25.50
N ILE A 5 30.20 20.75 -25.16
CA ILE A 5 29.38 20.93 -23.97
C ILE A 5 28.09 20.13 -24.22
N SER A 6 27.75 19.20 -23.33
CA SER A 6 26.38 18.71 -23.23
C SER A 6 26.08 18.28 -21.80
N SER A 7 26.05 19.25 -20.90
CA SER A 7 25.31 19.16 -19.65
C SER A 7 24.15 20.14 -19.75
N LEU A 8 23.00 19.75 -20.28
CA LEU A 8 21.82 20.60 -20.21
C LEU A 8 20.53 19.78 -20.23
N LEU A 9 19.66 20.14 -19.28
CA LEU A 9 18.19 20.04 -19.30
C LEU A 9 17.56 18.72 -18.81
N CYS A 10 17.66 18.46 -17.50
CA CYS A 10 16.50 17.89 -16.79
C CYS A 10 15.42 18.97 -16.76
N ALA A 11 14.61 19.00 -17.82
CA ALA A 11 13.57 19.98 -18.03
C ALA A 11 12.58 19.99 -16.86
N SER A 12 12.62 21.09 -16.11
CA SER A 12 11.50 21.62 -15.36
C SER A 12 10.32 21.85 -16.30
N LEU A 13 9.13 21.31 -15.98
CA LEU A 13 7.81 21.97 -16.18
C LEU A 13 6.56 21.15 -15.80
N TYR A 14 6.62 19.91 -15.30
CA TYR A 14 5.44 19.24 -14.70
C TYR A 14 5.30 19.49 -13.18
N PHE A 15 5.71 20.68 -12.72
CA PHE A 15 6.13 20.90 -11.34
C PHE A 15 5.04 21.15 -10.28
N LEU A 16 3.73 21.06 -10.55
CA LEU A 16 2.73 21.62 -9.62
C LEU A 16 1.54 20.77 -9.14
N VAL A 17 1.37 19.48 -9.48
CA VAL A 17 0.10 18.78 -9.14
C VAL A 17 0.20 17.59 -8.18
N LEU A 18 1.38 17.07 -7.83
CA LEU A 18 1.47 15.78 -7.10
C LEU A 18 2.12 15.84 -5.71
N GLN A 19 2.18 16.99 -5.05
CA GLN A 19 2.82 17.09 -3.71
C GLN A 19 2.12 16.28 -2.61
N GLY A 20 0.86 15.88 -2.81
CA GLY A 20 0.04 15.27 -1.75
C GLY A 20 -0.08 13.74 -1.74
N LYS A 21 0.46 12.98 -2.70
CA LYS A 21 0.18 11.52 -2.82
C LYS A 21 1.42 10.60 -2.92
N ILE A 22 2.61 11.15 -2.78
CA ILE A 22 3.87 10.47 -3.11
C ILE A 22 4.54 9.96 -1.83
N SER A 23 4.93 8.68 -1.79
CA SER A 23 5.66 8.09 -0.65
C SER A 23 7.02 8.77 -0.42
N ASP A 24 7.57 8.65 0.78
CA ASP A 24 8.88 9.25 1.08
C ASP A 24 10.02 8.67 0.23
N ALA A 25 10.00 7.36 -0.09
CA ALA A 25 10.94 6.82 -1.08
C ALA A 25 10.79 7.47 -2.45
N SER A 26 9.56 7.70 -2.91
CA SER A 26 9.31 8.35 -4.19
C SER A 26 9.73 9.84 -4.18
N LYS A 27 9.60 10.54 -3.04
CA LYS A 27 10.16 11.90 -2.86
C LYS A 27 11.69 11.91 -2.92
N LYS A 28 12.36 10.92 -2.32
CA LYS A 28 13.83 10.78 -2.36
C LYS A 28 14.34 10.49 -3.77
N VAL A 29 13.64 9.63 -4.51
CA VAL A 29 13.91 9.38 -5.93
C VAL A 29 13.74 10.69 -6.72
N ARG A 30 12.63 11.41 -6.51
CA ARG A 30 12.36 12.70 -7.17
C ARG A 30 13.43 13.77 -6.90
N ASN A 31 14.03 13.80 -5.71
CA ASN A 31 15.04 14.80 -5.33
C ASN A 31 16.46 14.48 -5.82
N GLY A 32 16.64 13.50 -6.71
CA GLY A 32 17.93 13.21 -7.34
C GLY A 32 18.96 12.52 -6.44
N THR A 33 18.55 12.00 -5.26
CA THR A 33 19.40 11.07 -4.52
C THR A 33 19.34 9.71 -5.22
N CYS A 34 20.31 9.44 -6.09
CA CYS A 34 20.47 8.19 -6.84
C CYS A 34 20.80 6.96 -5.98
N ASN A 35 20.70 7.05 -4.66
CA ASN A 35 20.87 5.90 -3.78
C ASN A 35 19.65 4.98 -3.95
N PHE A 36 19.89 3.82 -4.54
CA PHE A 36 18.90 2.75 -4.66
C PHE A 36 18.45 2.37 -3.25
N PRO A 37 17.14 2.21 -2.97
CA PRO A 37 16.78 1.49 -1.77
C PRO A 37 17.31 0.06 -1.95
N ASP A 38 18.12 -0.40 -1.01
CA ASP A 38 18.74 -1.74 -1.03
C ASP A 38 17.68 -2.87 -1.13
N GLN A 39 16.43 -2.55 -0.79
CA GLN A 39 15.28 -3.43 -0.83
C GLN A 39 14.14 -2.80 -1.65
N PRO A 40 13.37 -3.60 -2.41
CA PRO A 40 12.15 -3.13 -3.05
C PRO A 40 11.17 -2.51 -2.05
N VAL A 41 10.41 -1.53 -2.51
CA VAL A 41 9.47 -0.76 -1.70
C VAL A 41 8.06 -0.98 -2.23
N VAL A 42 7.19 -1.49 -1.36
CA VAL A 42 5.76 -1.62 -1.64
C VAL A 42 5.03 -0.52 -0.89
N THR A 43 4.31 0.29 -1.65
CA THR A 43 3.56 1.42 -1.13
C THR A 43 2.13 1.05 -0.76
N ILE A 44 1.64 1.59 0.34
CA ILE A 44 0.30 1.32 0.86
C ILE A 44 -0.41 2.66 1.09
N GLY A 45 -1.62 2.81 0.57
CA GLY A 45 -2.51 3.92 0.90
C GLY A 45 -3.65 3.43 1.76
N TYR A 46 -3.99 4.19 2.78
CA TYR A 46 -5.06 3.87 3.72
C TYR A 46 -6.25 4.82 3.55
N LEU A 47 -7.42 4.23 3.47
CA LEU A 47 -8.71 4.92 3.46
C LEU A 47 -9.43 4.59 4.75
N LEU A 48 -9.70 5.60 5.58
CA LEU A 48 -10.26 5.39 6.91
C LEU A 48 -11.75 5.68 6.92
N TYR A 49 -12.55 4.67 7.27
CA TYR A 49 -14.00 4.79 7.42
C TYR A 49 -14.40 4.87 8.90
N ASN A 50 -15.13 5.93 9.26
CA ASN A 50 -15.61 6.20 10.61
C ASN A 50 -14.50 6.47 11.66
N PHE A 51 -13.37 7.02 11.22
CA PHE A 51 -12.28 7.49 12.10
C PHE A 51 -12.39 8.98 12.38
N GLY A 52 -11.92 9.39 13.57
CA GLY A 52 -11.73 10.79 13.88
C GLY A 52 -10.49 11.31 13.17
N PHE A 53 -10.56 12.54 12.67
CA PHE A 53 -9.41 13.25 12.12
C PHE A 53 -9.22 14.55 12.88
N THR A 54 -7.96 14.93 13.10
CA THR A 54 -7.61 16.24 13.67
C THR A 54 -7.93 17.35 12.66
N THR A 55 -7.93 18.59 13.13
CA THR A 55 -8.08 19.78 12.26
C THR A 55 -6.99 19.88 11.19
N GLU A 56 -5.83 19.25 11.42
CA GLU A 56 -4.72 19.14 10.47
C GLU A 56 -4.91 18.01 9.44
N GLY A 57 -6.02 17.27 9.50
CA GLY A 57 -6.30 16.16 8.59
C GLY A 57 -5.48 14.90 8.88
N LYS A 58 -4.97 14.74 10.10
CA LYS A 58 -4.29 13.52 10.55
C LYS A 58 -5.28 12.58 11.24
N PRO A 59 -5.11 11.26 11.12
CA PRO A 59 -5.89 10.31 11.90
C PRO A 59 -5.61 10.47 13.41
N ASP A 60 -6.45 9.87 14.24
CA ASP A 60 -6.19 9.83 15.68
C ASP A 60 -4.85 9.10 15.99
N ALA A 61 -4.19 9.51 17.09
CA ALA A 61 -2.90 8.94 17.49
C ALA A 61 -2.98 7.42 17.76
N ASP A 62 -4.15 6.98 18.22
CA ASP A 62 -4.48 5.57 18.43
C ASP A 62 -4.40 4.75 17.14
N PHE A 63 -4.82 5.31 16.00
CA PHE A 63 -4.70 4.67 14.71
C PHE A 63 -3.26 4.66 14.22
N GLU A 64 -2.49 5.73 14.46
CA GLU A 64 -1.07 5.76 14.09
C GLU A 64 -0.27 4.69 14.83
N GLU A 65 -0.46 4.55 16.14
CA GLU A 65 0.16 3.49 16.95
C GLU A 65 -0.27 2.11 16.47
N TRP A 66 -1.57 1.91 16.26
CA TRP A 66 -2.10 0.64 15.72
C TRP A 66 -1.45 0.29 14.38
N LEU A 67 -1.37 1.26 13.47
CA LEU A 67 -0.82 1.06 12.13
C LEU A 67 0.68 0.73 12.17
N GLU A 68 1.43 1.33 13.10
CA GLU A 68 2.84 0.98 13.30
C GLU A 68 3.02 -0.48 13.69
N ILE A 69 2.20 -0.98 14.64
CA ILE A 69 2.21 -2.38 15.08
C ILE A 69 1.84 -3.30 13.91
N ILE A 70 0.75 -2.99 13.19
CA ILE A 70 0.31 -3.74 12.00
C ILE A 70 1.46 -3.88 10.99
N ARG A 71 2.14 -2.78 10.67
CA ARG A 71 3.25 -2.77 9.72
C ARG A 71 4.43 -3.61 10.21
N LYS A 72 4.77 -3.53 11.50
CA LYS A 72 5.85 -4.33 12.10
C LYS A 72 5.56 -5.83 12.02
N ARG A 73 4.33 -6.24 12.33
CA ARG A 73 3.87 -7.63 12.23
C ARG A 73 3.81 -8.12 10.79
N ALA A 74 3.24 -7.33 9.88
CA ALA A 74 3.21 -7.64 8.46
C ALA A 74 4.64 -7.82 7.89
N LYS A 75 5.59 -6.96 8.27
CA LYS A 75 7.00 -7.12 7.92
C LYS A 75 7.59 -8.42 8.46
N SER A 76 7.32 -8.77 9.71
CA SER A 76 7.77 -10.03 10.30
C SER A 76 7.21 -11.25 9.56
N ARG A 77 5.93 -11.19 9.13
CA ARG A 77 5.30 -12.23 8.32
C ARG A 77 5.97 -12.37 6.94
N LEU A 78 6.29 -11.26 6.29
CA LEU A 78 7.02 -11.28 5.01
C LEU A 78 8.42 -11.89 5.17
N GLN A 79 9.12 -11.54 6.25
CA GLN A 79 10.45 -12.10 6.55
C GLN A 79 10.41 -13.60 6.82
N TYR A 80 9.35 -14.11 7.47
CA TYR A 80 9.13 -15.54 7.65
C TYR A 80 9.06 -16.29 6.31
N HIS A 81 8.52 -15.65 5.28
CA HIS A 81 8.47 -16.17 3.91
C HIS A 81 9.69 -15.77 3.05
N PHE A 82 10.75 -15.26 3.67
CA PHE A 82 11.99 -14.82 3.02
C PHE A 82 11.77 -13.76 1.94
N ILE A 83 10.78 -12.89 2.16
CA ILE A 83 10.48 -11.74 1.34
C ILE A 83 11.11 -10.52 1.98
N SER A 84 12.08 -9.94 1.29
CA SER A 84 12.83 -8.76 1.73
C SER A 84 12.31 -7.52 1.01
N ILE A 85 11.28 -6.89 1.57
CA ILE A 85 10.72 -5.63 1.07
C ILE A 85 10.50 -4.63 2.19
N LYS A 86 10.47 -3.36 1.81
CA LYS A 86 10.05 -2.26 2.67
C LYS A 86 8.58 -1.94 2.41
N LEU A 87 7.78 -1.87 3.48
CA LEU A 87 6.42 -1.35 3.42
C LEU A 87 6.44 0.15 3.77
N GLU A 88 5.96 0.99 2.85
CA GLU A 88 5.87 2.43 3.05
C GLU A 88 4.44 2.94 2.86
N ASN A 89 4.00 3.81 3.77
CA ASN A 89 2.73 4.48 3.62
C ASN A 89 2.87 5.61 2.60
N THR A 90 1.88 5.77 1.72
CA THR A 90 1.75 6.96 0.87
C THR A 90 0.91 7.99 1.61
N ASN A 91 -0.40 7.74 1.66
CA ASN A 91 -1.38 8.59 2.28
C ASN A 91 -2.24 7.79 3.26
N VAL A 92 -2.59 8.42 4.37
CA VAL A 92 -3.70 8.01 5.23
C VAL A 92 -4.75 9.09 5.10
N THR A 93 -5.92 8.75 4.55
CA THR A 93 -6.96 9.74 4.22
C THR A 93 -8.31 9.30 4.75
N GLN A 94 -9.11 10.26 5.17
CA GLN A 94 -10.51 10.00 5.51
C GLN A 94 -11.27 9.63 4.25
N LEU A 95 -12.13 8.64 4.34
CA LEU A 95 -13.02 8.30 3.24
C LEU A 95 -13.99 9.45 2.96
N HIS A 96 -14.18 9.78 1.67
CA HIS A 96 -15.11 10.84 1.27
C HIS A 96 -16.55 10.55 1.71
N LYS A 97 -17.29 11.62 2.07
CA LYS A 97 -18.66 11.53 2.60
C LYS A 97 -19.65 10.76 1.71
N ASN A 98 -19.51 10.86 0.39
CA ASN A 98 -20.38 10.14 -0.55
C ASN A 98 -20.14 8.62 -0.57
N MET A 99 -18.90 8.19 -0.33
CA MET A 99 -18.53 6.76 -0.21
C MET A 99 -18.89 6.23 1.19
N SER A 100 -18.95 7.12 2.18
CA SER A 100 -19.33 6.80 3.56
C SER A 100 -20.77 6.31 3.69
N SER A 101 -21.72 6.75 2.86
CA SER A 101 -23.13 6.34 2.98
C SER A 101 -23.33 4.86 2.66
N LYS A 102 -22.72 4.37 1.58
CA LYS A 102 -22.80 2.96 1.18
C LYS A 102 -22.14 2.03 2.21
N LEU A 103 -21.01 2.47 2.78
CA LEU A 103 -20.40 1.74 3.89
C LEU A 103 -21.23 1.83 5.19
N SER A 104 -22.00 2.90 5.39
CA SER A 104 -22.94 3.01 6.52
C SER A 104 -24.00 1.93 6.44
N ASP A 105 -24.55 1.67 5.25
CA ASP A 105 -25.52 0.60 5.04
C ASP A 105 -24.89 -0.76 5.40
N TRP A 106 -23.67 -1.01 4.91
CA TRP A 106 -22.93 -2.26 5.18
C TRP A 106 -22.50 -2.45 6.62
N THR A 107 -22.31 -1.36 7.37
CA THR A 107 -21.87 -1.39 8.78
C THR A 107 -23.03 -1.30 9.78
N SER A 108 -24.26 -1.11 9.31
CA SER A 108 -25.46 -1.01 10.14
C SER A 108 -26.14 -2.36 10.42
N GLY A 109 -25.72 -3.43 9.74
CA GLY A 109 -26.25 -4.80 9.89
C GLY A 109 -25.20 -5.83 10.32
N ASP A 110 -25.58 -7.11 10.30
CA ASP A 110 -24.67 -8.24 10.55
C ASP A 110 -23.63 -8.35 9.41
N PRO A 111 -22.35 -8.71 9.66
CA PRO A 111 -21.26 -8.63 8.70
C PRO A 111 -21.34 -9.77 7.68
N THR A 112 -22.34 -9.67 6.82
CA THR A 112 -22.75 -10.67 5.82
C THR A 112 -22.42 -10.23 4.41
N ILE A 113 -21.79 -9.05 4.25
CA ILE A 113 -21.38 -8.56 2.95
C ILE A 113 -20.34 -9.49 2.36
N ASN A 114 -20.50 -9.82 1.08
CA ASN A 114 -19.51 -10.59 0.36
C ASN A 114 -18.20 -9.77 0.28
N PRO A 115 -17.05 -10.29 0.74
CA PRO A 115 -15.79 -9.56 0.69
C PRO A 115 -15.41 -9.10 -0.72
N TYR A 116 -15.80 -9.85 -1.76
CA TYR A 116 -15.52 -9.45 -3.14
C TYR A 116 -16.30 -8.20 -3.56
N ASP A 117 -17.49 -7.95 -3.00
CA ASP A 117 -18.24 -6.72 -3.26
C ASP A 117 -17.56 -5.51 -2.63
N VAL A 118 -16.97 -5.69 -1.43
CA VAL A 118 -16.15 -4.66 -0.78
C VAL A 118 -14.94 -4.33 -1.64
N LEU A 119 -14.21 -5.34 -2.10
CA LEU A 119 -13.03 -5.16 -2.96
C LEU A 119 -13.39 -4.50 -4.30
N ALA A 120 -14.51 -4.89 -4.92
CA ALA A 120 -14.99 -4.29 -6.15
C ALA A 120 -15.33 -2.80 -5.96
N HIS A 121 -15.88 -2.42 -4.81
CA HIS A 121 -16.15 -1.03 -4.47
C HIS A 121 -14.84 -0.23 -4.30
N ILE A 122 -13.85 -0.78 -3.59
CA ILE A 122 -12.52 -0.17 -3.47
C ILE A 122 -11.92 0.06 -4.86
N ARG A 123 -12.00 -0.96 -5.73
CA ARG A 123 -11.47 -0.93 -7.10
C ARG A 123 -12.15 0.11 -7.99
N LYS A 124 -13.47 0.15 -8.00
CA LYS A 124 -14.23 0.98 -8.94
C LYS A 124 -14.22 2.43 -8.51
N ASP A 125 -14.39 2.66 -7.21
CA ASP A 125 -14.79 3.97 -6.70
C ASP A 125 -13.64 4.66 -5.95
N LEU A 126 -12.65 3.93 -5.43
CA LEU A 126 -11.58 4.48 -4.58
C LEU A 126 -10.20 4.47 -5.24
N MET A 127 -10.06 3.81 -6.38
CA MET A 127 -8.79 3.61 -7.06
C MET A 127 -8.69 4.44 -8.34
N GLY A 128 -7.62 5.24 -8.47
CA GLY A 128 -7.28 6.01 -9.68
C GLY A 128 -5.98 5.56 -10.38
N LYS A 129 -5.47 6.39 -11.29
CA LYS A 129 -4.29 6.08 -12.11
C LYS A 129 -2.97 6.09 -11.32
N ASP A 130 -2.89 6.91 -10.27
CA ASP A 130 -1.68 7.13 -9.46
C ASP A 130 -1.77 6.51 -8.07
N ASN A 131 -2.39 5.33 -7.98
CA ASN A 131 -2.54 4.64 -6.70
C ASN A 131 -1.21 4.05 -6.20
N PRO A 132 -1.08 3.89 -4.88
CA PRO A 132 -0.07 3.01 -4.28
C PRO A 132 -0.21 1.57 -4.76
N ASP A 133 0.79 0.74 -4.49
CA ASP A 133 0.78 -0.69 -4.82
C ASP A 133 -0.35 -1.46 -4.13
N ILE A 134 -0.76 -1.01 -2.94
CA ILE A 134 -1.89 -1.53 -2.17
C ILE A 134 -2.78 -0.37 -1.74
N VAL A 135 -4.09 -0.50 -1.95
CA VAL A 135 -5.10 0.40 -1.37
C VAL A 135 -5.87 -0.36 -0.31
N CYS A 136 -5.76 0.08 0.94
CA CYS A 136 -6.33 -0.57 2.10
C CYS A 136 -7.43 0.28 2.74
N LEU A 137 -8.68 -0.19 2.66
CA LEU A 137 -9.79 0.37 3.42
C LEU A 137 -9.72 -0.12 4.87
N VAL A 138 -9.75 0.77 5.85
CA VAL A 138 -9.82 0.40 7.26
C VAL A 138 -11.18 0.80 7.81
N THR A 139 -11.86 -0.14 8.45
CA THR A 139 -13.14 0.08 9.13
C THR A 139 -13.03 -0.20 10.62
N LYS A 140 -13.84 0.45 11.46
CA LYS A 140 -13.91 0.17 12.90
C LYS A 140 -14.68 -1.09 13.26
N VAL A 141 -15.52 -1.56 12.35
CA VAL A 141 -16.32 -2.79 12.51
C VAL A 141 -16.08 -3.71 11.31
N PRO A 142 -16.14 -5.04 11.49
CA PRO A 142 -16.03 -5.97 10.37
C PRO A 142 -17.12 -5.70 9.33
N LEU A 143 -16.75 -5.69 8.05
CA LEU A 143 -17.71 -5.62 6.95
C LEU A 143 -18.27 -7.00 6.57
N THR A 144 -17.54 -8.06 6.92
CA THR A 144 -17.77 -9.43 6.45
C THR A 144 -17.46 -10.43 7.56
N GLY A 145 -17.72 -11.72 7.34
CA GLY A 145 -17.29 -12.79 8.24
C GLY A 145 -15.76 -12.89 8.43
N TYR A 146 -14.95 -12.20 7.60
CA TYR A 146 -13.51 -12.08 7.79
C TYR A 146 -13.19 -10.99 8.81
N THR A 147 -13.03 -11.41 10.07
CA THR A 147 -12.89 -10.52 11.23
C THR A 147 -11.70 -9.56 11.15
N TYR A 148 -10.55 -10.00 10.64
CA TYR A 148 -9.34 -9.17 10.53
C TYR A 148 -9.24 -8.36 9.23
N GLY A 149 -10.00 -8.75 8.21
CA GLY A 149 -9.93 -8.15 6.88
C GLY A 149 -9.79 -9.17 5.76
N PHE A 150 -9.77 -8.69 4.53
CA PHE A 150 -9.67 -9.51 3.33
C PHE A 150 -8.95 -8.73 2.23
N GLY A 151 -8.27 -9.44 1.34
CA GLY A 151 -7.52 -8.87 0.24
C GLY A 151 -7.88 -9.55 -1.06
N SER A 152 -7.78 -8.82 -2.17
CA SER A 152 -7.85 -9.44 -3.48
C SER A 152 -6.63 -10.35 -3.72
N TYR A 153 -6.82 -11.38 -4.52
CA TYR A 153 -5.74 -12.26 -5.01
C TYR A 153 -5.06 -11.69 -6.27
N GLU A 154 -5.21 -10.40 -6.51
CA GLU A 154 -4.60 -9.75 -7.66
C GLU A 154 -3.08 -9.67 -7.49
N PRO A 155 -2.31 -9.81 -8.58
CA PRO A 155 -0.86 -9.78 -8.50
C PRO A 155 -0.37 -8.40 -8.07
N LEU A 156 0.40 -8.38 -6.98
CA LEU A 156 1.07 -7.20 -6.47
C LEU A 156 1.91 -6.57 -7.59
N CYS A 157 1.87 -5.24 -7.69
CA CYS A 157 2.63 -4.46 -8.66
C CYS A 157 2.21 -4.63 -10.14
N GLY A 158 1.05 -5.24 -10.41
CA GLY A 158 0.36 -5.11 -11.71
C GLY A 158 -0.49 -3.83 -11.75
N ASN A 159 -1.54 -3.83 -10.93
CA ASN A 159 -2.30 -2.64 -10.54
C ASN A 159 -2.21 -2.50 -9.01
N ALA A 160 -2.85 -1.47 -8.47
CA ALA A 160 -3.06 -1.39 -7.04
C ALA A 160 -3.91 -2.58 -6.56
N VAL A 161 -3.50 -3.22 -5.47
CA VAL A 161 -4.21 -4.37 -4.89
C VAL A 161 -5.21 -3.84 -3.85
N PRO A 162 -6.53 -3.98 -4.07
CA PRO A 162 -7.50 -3.62 -3.06
C PRO A 162 -7.45 -4.62 -1.89
N MET A 163 -7.48 -4.08 -0.68
CA MET A 163 -7.60 -4.81 0.57
C MET A 163 -8.48 -4.02 1.54
N PHE A 164 -9.05 -4.70 2.53
CA PHE A 164 -9.61 -4.02 3.70
C PHE A 164 -9.18 -4.71 4.99
N LEU A 165 -9.08 -3.93 6.05
CA LEU A 165 -8.76 -4.38 7.41
C LEU A 165 -9.81 -3.89 8.39
N THR A 166 -10.06 -4.68 9.41
CA THR A 166 -10.84 -4.25 10.57
C THR A 166 -9.90 -3.75 11.65
N TYR A 167 -10.12 -2.52 12.09
CA TYR A 167 -9.41 -1.95 13.21
C TYR A 167 -9.81 -2.65 14.51
N ASN A 168 -8.84 -3.30 15.14
CA ASN A 168 -9.00 -4.01 16.39
C ASN A 168 -7.74 -3.80 17.24
N LYS A 169 -7.87 -3.06 18.36
CA LYS A 169 -6.77 -2.81 19.30
C LYS A 169 -6.40 -4.06 20.10
N THR A 170 -7.38 -4.90 20.43
CA THR A 170 -7.17 -6.10 21.26
C THR A 170 -6.36 -7.16 20.50
N ASN A 171 -6.67 -7.37 19.21
CA ASN A 171 -6.01 -8.37 18.36
C ASN A 171 -5.14 -7.72 17.28
N VAL A 172 -4.44 -6.63 17.63
CA VAL A 172 -3.60 -5.88 16.68
C VAL A 172 -2.49 -6.77 16.08
N ASN A 173 -1.92 -7.68 16.87
CA ASN A 173 -0.87 -8.58 16.37
C ASN A 173 -1.39 -9.55 15.30
N ASP A 174 -2.55 -10.17 15.56
CA ASP A 174 -3.19 -11.10 14.62
C ASP A 174 -3.62 -10.37 13.35
N THR A 175 -4.16 -9.16 13.49
CA THR A 175 -4.53 -8.31 12.35
C THR A 175 -3.31 -7.97 11.50
N GLY A 176 -2.16 -7.70 12.14
CA GLY A 176 -0.91 -7.40 11.45
C GLY A 176 -0.29 -8.62 10.75
N ASP A 177 -0.34 -9.79 11.38
CA ASP A 177 0.08 -11.05 10.76
C ASP A 177 -0.81 -11.40 9.57
N HIS A 178 -2.12 -11.23 9.73
CA HIS A 178 -3.10 -11.43 8.67
C HIS A 178 -2.85 -10.47 7.51
N PHE A 179 -2.59 -9.19 7.78
CA PHE A 179 -2.24 -8.22 6.75
C PHE A 179 -0.97 -8.63 5.99
N GLY A 180 0.06 -9.09 6.70
CA GLY A 180 1.25 -9.66 6.07
C GLY A 180 0.92 -10.87 5.18
N GLN A 181 0.01 -11.75 5.62
CA GLN A 181 -0.44 -12.89 4.83
C GLN A 181 -1.20 -12.46 3.57
N LEU A 182 -2.04 -11.42 3.63
CA LEU A 182 -2.72 -10.87 2.47
C LEU A 182 -1.71 -10.33 1.43
N ILE A 183 -0.64 -9.66 1.87
CA ILE A 183 0.44 -9.21 0.98
C ILE A 183 1.18 -10.41 0.36
N VAL A 184 1.49 -11.43 1.16
CA VAL A 184 2.13 -12.66 0.65
C VAL A 184 1.25 -13.33 -0.40
N ASN A 185 -0.07 -13.39 -0.18
CA ASN A 185 -1.02 -13.97 -1.13
C ASN A 185 -1.09 -13.17 -2.44
N SER A 186 -1.04 -11.83 -2.38
CA SER A 186 -1.05 -11.00 -3.59
C SER A 186 0.26 -11.09 -4.39
N MET A 187 1.35 -11.55 -3.79
CA MET A 187 2.58 -11.84 -4.51
C MET A 187 2.52 -13.13 -5.33
N ASN A 188 1.43 -13.91 -5.27
CA ASN A 188 1.22 -15.09 -6.11
C ASN A 188 2.42 -16.08 -6.13
N ILE A 189 3.14 -16.19 -5.00
CA ILE A 189 4.26 -17.13 -4.84
C ILE A 189 3.67 -18.48 -4.43
N PHE A 190 3.54 -19.39 -5.39
CA PHE A 190 3.00 -20.73 -5.13
C PHE A 190 4.01 -21.68 -4.49
N ASN A 191 5.31 -21.37 -4.54
CA ASN A 191 6.37 -22.23 -4.02
C ASN A 191 7.47 -21.42 -3.31
N PHE A 192 7.39 -21.36 -1.98
CA PHE A 192 8.37 -20.65 -1.15
C PHE A 192 9.76 -21.29 -1.13
N HIS A 193 9.88 -22.59 -1.43
CA HIS A 193 11.18 -23.24 -1.57
C HIS A 193 11.91 -22.77 -2.81
N THR A 194 11.20 -22.66 -3.93
CA THR A 194 11.74 -22.06 -5.16
C THR A 194 12.07 -20.60 -4.93
N TRP A 195 11.17 -19.83 -4.28
CA TRP A 195 11.42 -18.44 -3.93
C TRP A 195 12.70 -18.28 -3.11
N TRP A 196 12.86 -19.05 -2.03
CA TRP A 196 14.04 -19.01 -1.16
C TRP A 196 15.34 -19.15 -1.94
N LYS A 197 15.39 -20.08 -2.90
CA LYS A 197 16.56 -20.37 -3.73
C LYS A 197 16.85 -19.32 -4.81
N LEU A 198 15.92 -18.42 -5.11
CA LEU A 198 16.17 -17.38 -6.10
C LEU A 198 17.26 -16.42 -5.60
N PRO A 199 18.21 -16.02 -6.47
CA PRO A 199 19.12 -14.92 -6.19
C PRO A 199 18.33 -13.65 -5.83
N GLU A 200 18.90 -12.83 -4.95
CA GLU A 200 18.25 -11.59 -4.50
C GLU A 200 17.88 -10.66 -5.65
N GLU A 201 18.73 -10.56 -6.68
CA GLU A 201 18.42 -9.81 -7.90
C GLU A 201 17.14 -10.29 -8.59
N LYS A 202 16.92 -11.61 -8.67
CA LYS A 202 15.70 -12.20 -9.25
C LYS A 202 14.48 -11.97 -8.38
N LYS A 203 14.63 -12.00 -7.05
CA LYS A 203 13.55 -11.62 -6.12
C LYS A 203 13.18 -10.16 -6.29
N ASN A 204 14.17 -9.27 -6.45
CA ASN A 204 13.95 -7.84 -6.64
C ASN A 204 13.26 -7.52 -7.98
N GLN A 205 13.54 -8.30 -9.04
CA GLN A 205 12.83 -8.20 -10.33
C GLN A 205 11.32 -8.44 -10.21
N TYR A 206 10.86 -9.20 -9.21
CA TYR A 206 9.42 -9.41 -8.96
C TYR A 206 8.69 -8.08 -8.67
N PHE A 207 9.38 -7.13 -8.05
CA PHE A 207 8.85 -5.84 -7.63
C PHE A 207 9.14 -4.72 -8.63
N TYR A 208 9.62 -5.06 -9.82
CA TYR A 208 10.01 -4.08 -10.82
C TYR A 208 8.85 -3.15 -11.17
N ASN A 209 7.63 -3.65 -11.28
CA ASN A 209 6.49 -2.81 -11.66
C ASN A 209 5.84 -2.06 -10.48
N CYS A 210 6.36 -2.20 -9.25
CA CYS A 210 5.82 -1.47 -8.11
C CYS A 210 6.07 0.03 -8.27
N THR A 211 5.24 0.84 -7.64
CA THR A 211 5.10 2.28 -7.85
C THR A 211 6.45 2.99 -7.72
N VAL A 212 7.19 2.72 -6.64
CA VAL A 212 8.50 3.36 -6.39
C VAL A 212 9.54 2.91 -7.43
N GLN A 213 9.59 1.61 -7.74
CA GLN A 213 10.54 1.03 -8.68
C GLN A 213 10.27 1.48 -10.11
N ARG A 214 8.99 1.55 -10.52
CA ARG A 214 8.55 2.06 -11.83
C ARG A 214 8.86 3.54 -11.95
N PHE A 215 8.45 4.35 -10.98
CA PHE A 215 8.76 5.78 -10.96
C PHE A 215 10.27 6.03 -11.04
N LYS A 216 11.08 5.21 -10.36
CA LYS A 216 12.54 5.33 -10.48
C LYS A 216 13.06 5.18 -11.92
N ARG A 217 12.55 4.23 -12.69
CA ARG A 217 13.05 3.95 -14.06
C ARG A 217 12.55 4.89 -15.13
N GLU A 218 11.34 5.41 -14.94
CA GLU A 218 10.77 6.36 -15.90
C GLU A 218 11.50 7.71 -15.85
N TRP A 219 12.21 7.98 -14.75
CA TRP A 219 12.87 9.26 -14.48
C TRP A 219 14.42 9.20 -14.48
N PHE A 220 15.03 8.00 -14.44
CA PHE A 220 16.49 7.78 -14.43
C PHE A 220 16.86 6.52 -15.21
#